data_AF-A0A0H5QH15-F1
#
_entry.id   AF-A0A0H5QH15-F1
#
_cell.length_a   1.000
_cell.length_b   1.000
_cell.length_c   1.000
_cell.angle_alpha   90.00
_cell.angle_beta   90.00
_cell.angle_gamma   90.00
#
_symmetry.space_group_name_H-M   'P 1'
#
loop_
_entity.id
_entity.type
_entity.pdbx_description
1 polymer ?
#
loop_
_entity_poly.entity_id
_entity_poly.type
_entity_poly.pdbx_seq_one_letter_code
_entity_poly.pdbx_strand_id
1 'polypeptide(L)'
;MWNMFDFGCAARNEGGVSGRNNKGLVTMDRKTRKDSFYVYQAYWTTEPMVHIAGRRYAQRAGDTTKVKVYSNQDKVSLYLNGTLLETKAAHRVFEFELALEEGFNTLLAVAGDVKDSITLEKVETEPAYYTLPEFNVRQEGVANWFKQVGSMDLESPMEFPEGYYSIKDDVETIAQNEEAFAIVAKAVKLATNFDLAPGAGMWDMMKKMTLENMGGFMTSMPEGFVESVNAQLIKIKK
;
A
#
# COMPACT_ATOMS: atom_id res chain seq x y z
N MET A 1 -8.29 6.64 11.16
CA MET A 1 -6.86 6.29 11.00
C MET A 1 -6.58 5.03 11.81
N TRP A 2 -6.10 3.96 11.17
CA TRP A 2 -5.61 2.75 11.84
C TRP A 2 -4.20 2.45 11.29
N ASN A 3 -3.13 2.63 12.06
CA ASN A 3 -3.09 2.95 13.49
C ASN A 3 -1.92 3.92 13.83
N MET A 4 -1.78 4.31 15.10
CA MET A 4 -0.76 5.31 15.47
C MET A 4 0.67 4.75 15.40
N PHE A 5 0.89 3.52 15.87
CA PHE A 5 2.22 2.92 15.98
C PHE A 5 2.25 1.53 15.37
N ASP A 6 3.29 1.17 14.63
CA ASP A 6 3.44 -0.23 14.23
C ASP A 6 3.42 -1.15 15.47
N PHE A 7 2.82 -2.33 15.33
CA PHE A 7 2.62 -3.26 16.46
C PHE A 7 2.84 -4.72 16.06
N GLY A 8 3.07 -5.57 17.06
CA GLY A 8 3.33 -6.99 16.86
C GLY A 8 2.07 -7.75 16.44
N CYS A 9 2.19 -8.60 15.43
CA CYS A 9 1.16 -9.53 14.99
C CYS A 9 1.86 -10.78 14.43
N ALA A 10 1.99 -11.82 15.26
CA ALA A 10 2.80 -13.01 14.97
C ALA A 10 2.39 -13.73 13.67
N ALA A 11 1.11 -13.66 13.29
CA ALA A 11 0.60 -14.29 12.08
C ALA A 11 0.93 -13.53 10.78
N ARG A 12 1.41 -12.29 10.84
CA ARG A 12 1.70 -11.49 9.63
C ARG A 12 3.07 -11.81 9.06
N ASN A 13 3.14 -11.97 7.75
CA ASN A 13 4.38 -12.06 6.99
C ASN A 13 4.20 -11.33 5.65
N GLU A 14 4.43 -10.01 5.66
CA GLU A 14 4.06 -9.14 4.54
C GLU A 14 5.02 -7.95 4.39
N GLY A 15 5.16 -7.43 3.17
CA GLY A 15 5.94 -6.20 2.92
C GLY A 15 7.40 -6.32 3.33
N GLY A 16 7.99 -7.52 3.20
CA GLY A 16 9.37 -7.81 3.59
C GLY A 16 9.61 -7.96 5.10
N VAL A 17 8.55 -8.03 5.91
CA VAL A 17 8.64 -8.03 7.37
C VAL A 17 7.67 -9.05 7.97
N SER A 18 8.19 -9.95 8.81
CA SER A 18 7.39 -10.89 9.59
C SER A 18 7.06 -10.37 11.01
N GLY A 19 5.94 -10.81 11.56
CA GLY A 19 5.54 -10.59 12.95
C GLY A 19 5.04 -9.17 13.27
N ARG A 20 4.78 -8.33 12.26
CA ARG A 20 4.46 -6.90 12.47
C ARG A 20 3.32 -6.42 11.56
N ASN A 21 2.45 -5.60 12.12
CA ASN A 21 1.56 -4.72 11.37
C ASN A 21 2.24 -3.36 11.17
N ASN A 22 2.54 -3.01 9.91
CA ASN A 22 3.30 -1.82 9.52
C ASN A 22 2.43 -0.59 9.14
N LYS A 23 1.15 -0.57 9.55
CA LYS A 23 0.20 0.50 9.20
C LYS A 23 0.26 1.71 10.14
N GLY A 24 1.21 1.74 11.07
CA GLY A 24 1.43 2.83 12.01
C GLY A 24 1.83 4.14 11.32
N LEU A 25 1.41 5.29 11.85
CA LEU A 25 2.00 6.60 11.49
C LEU A 25 3.44 6.75 12.03
N VAL A 26 3.75 6.02 13.10
CA VAL A 26 5.04 6.01 13.78
C VAL A 26 5.54 4.56 13.88
N THR A 27 6.85 4.36 13.84
CA THR A 27 7.46 3.02 13.96
C THR A 27 7.22 2.38 15.32
N MET A 28 7.38 1.04 15.37
CA MET A 28 7.16 0.23 16.57
C MET A 28 8.09 0.62 17.73
N ASP A 29 9.30 1.10 17.45
CA ASP A 29 10.24 1.60 18.46
C ASP A 29 10.01 3.07 18.86
N ARG A 30 8.99 3.71 18.28
CA ARG A 30 8.57 5.10 18.51
C ARG A 30 9.59 6.16 18.06
N LYS A 31 10.65 5.76 17.34
CA LYS A 31 11.74 6.68 16.95
C LYS A 31 11.45 7.43 15.66
N THR A 32 10.74 6.80 14.71
CA THR A 32 10.56 7.35 13.38
C THR A 32 9.09 7.67 13.12
N ARG A 33 8.81 8.95 12.86
CA ARG A 33 7.53 9.41 12.31
C ARG A 33 7.57 9.24 10.79
N LYS A 34 6.59 8.54 10.22
CA LYS A 34 6.45 8.36 8.76
C LYS A 34 5.86 9.64 8.16
N ASP A 35 5.98 9.83 6.85
CA ASP A 35 5.48 11.05 6.20
C ASP A 35 3.96 11.23 6.39
N SER A 36 3.22 10.13 6.53
CA SER A 36 1.79 10.15 6.86
C SER A 36 1.48 10.77 8.22
N PHE A 37 2.38 10.70 9.21
CA PHE A 37 2.22 11.41 10.49
C PHE A 37 2.08 12.91 10.26
N TYR A 38 2.92 13.47 9.39
CA TYR A 38 2.99 14.90 9.15
C TYR A 38 1.83 15.42 8.31
N VAL A 39 1.16 14.55 7.53
CA VAL A 39 -0.15 14.88 6.94
C VAL A 39 -1.14 15.19 8.06
N TYR A 40 -1.32 14.29 9.02
CA TYR A 40 -2.24 14.53 10.14
C TYR A 40 -1.82 15.73 10.98
N GLN A 41 -0.52 15.91 11.23
CA GLN A 41 -0.03 17.07 11.97
C GLN A 41 -0.40 18.39 11.26
N ALA A 42 -0.19 18.49 9.94
CA ALA A 42 -0.56 19.68 9.16
C ALA A 42 -2.06 20.00 9.21
N TYR A 43 -2.92 19.00 9.35
CA TYR A 43 -4.37 19.19 9.44
C TYR A 43 -4.88 19.45 10.86
N TRP A 44 -4.24 18.89 11.89
CA TRP A 44 -4.83 18.81 13.23
C TRP A 44 -4.15 19.69 14.27
N THR A 45 -2.89 20.08 14.07
CA THR A 45 -2.18 20.93 15.04
C THR A 45 -2.26 22.40 14.67
N THR A 46 -2.35 23.25 15.70
CA THR A 46 -2.26 24.72 15.54
C THR A 46 -0.83 25.24 15.66
N GLU A 47 0.10 24.46 16.22
CA GLU A 47 1.52 24.81 16.28
C GLU A 47 2.10 24.87 14.86
N PRO A 48 2.70 26.00 14.43
CA PRO A 48 3.25 26.15 13.09
C PRO A 48 4.23 25.02 12.73
N MET A 49 4.06 24.41 11.56
CA MET A 49 4.92 23.34 11.10
C MET A 49 5.08 23.31 9.58
N VAL A 50 6.20 22.76 9.12
CA VAL A 50 6.48 22.42 7.73
C VAL A 50 7.32 21.14 7.70
N HIS A 51 7.02 20.24 6.77
CA HIS A 51 7.72 18.95 6.62
C HIS A 51 7.86 18.59 5.14
N ILE A 52 9.09 18.39 4.68
CA ILE A 52 9.39 17.85 3.35
C ILE A 52 9.28 16.31 3.42
N ALA A 53 8.35 15.76 2.65
CA ALA A 53 8.12 14.32 2.56
C ALA A 53 9.18 13.63 1.68
N GLY A 54 9.32 12.31 1.84
CA GLY A 54 10.23 11.52 0.99
C GLY A 54 11.70 11.64 1.36
N ARG A 55 12.02 12.08 2.59
CA ARG A 55 13.42 12.20 3.07
C ARG A 55 14.22 10.89 3.09
N ARG A 56 13.53 9.74 3.12
CA ARG A 56 14.14 8.39 3.04
C ARG A 56 14.25 7.87 1.60
N TYR A 57 13.59 8.53 0.65
CA TYR A 57 13.78 8.34 -0.79
C TYR A 57 14.80 9.39 -1.26
N ALA A 58 16.03 9.18 -0.79
CA ALA A 58 17.13 10.13 -0.86
C ALA A 58 17.78 10.15 -2.24
N GLN A 59 17.89 8.99 -2.89
CA GLN A 59 18.51 8.85 -4.21
C GLN A 59 17.42 8.76 -5.28
N ARG A 60 17.41 9.69 -6.24
CA ARG A 60 16.33 9.79 -7.23
C ARG A 60 16.88 9.80 -8.65
N ALA A 61 16.27 9.02 -9.52
CA ALA A 61 16.55 9.03 -10.94
C ALA A 61 15.50 9.83 -11.73
N GLY A 62 15.82 10.13 -12.98
CA GLY A 62 14.96 10.87 -13.91
C GLY A 62 15.28 12.37 -13.98
N ASP A 63 14.71 13.01 -15.00
CA ASP A 63 14.94 14.43 -15.29
C ASP A 63 14.20 15.35 -14.32
N THR A 64 12.97 14.96 -13.94
CA THR A 64 12.16 15.67 -12.95
C THR A 64 11.71 14.74 -11.84
N THR A 65 11.54 15.31 -10.64
CA THR A 65 11.02 14.59 -9.49
C THR A 65 9.94 15.42 -8.79
N LYS A 66 8.97 14.72 -8.19
CA LYS A 66 7.93 15.34 -7.38
C LYS A 66 8.33 15.35 -5.92
N VAL A 67 8.15 16.49 -5.27
CA VAL A 67 8.35 16.66 -3.82
C VAL A 67 7.05 17.17 -3.22
N LYS A 68 6.59 16.50 -2.17
CA LYS A 68 5.46 16.98 -1.37
C LYS A 68 5.97 17.62 -0.10
N VAL A 69 5.38 18.75 0.25
CA VAL A 69 5.58 19.44 1.53
C VAL A 69 4.24 19.50 2.25
N TYR A 70 4.25 19.17 3.54
CA TYR A 70 3.09 19.30 4.42
C TYR A 70 3.29 20.47 5.36
N SER A 71 2.30 21.35 5.48
CA SER A 71 2.37 22.50 6.38
C SER A 71 0.97 22.92 6.83
N ASN A 72 0.83 23.39 8.07
CA ASN A 72 -0.40 24.06 8.51
C ASN A 72 -0.41 25.58 8.23
N GLN A 73 0.61 26.10 7.56
CA GLN A 73 0.64 27.46 7.04
C GLN A 73 -0.02 27.52 5.66
N ASP A 74 -0.45 28.71 5.25
CA ASP A 74 -1.18 28.88 3.97
C ASP A 74 -0.26 28.98 2.75
N LYS A 75 1.03 29.26 2.97
CA LYS A 75 2.04 29.41 1.91
C LYS A 75 3.35 28.70 2.26
N VAL A 76 3.96 28.08 1.26
CA VAL A 76 5.28 27.44 1.36
C VAL A 76 6.15 27.92 0.20
N SER A 77 7.35 28.40 0.51
CA SER A 77 8.42 28.67 -0.45
C SER A 77 9.41 27.50 -0.43
N LEU A 78 9.64 26.86 -1.58
CA LEU A 78 10.63 25.80 -1.73
C LEU A 78 11.87 26.35 -2.44
N TYR A 79 13.04 26.04 -1.90
CA TYR A 79 14.33 26.38 -2.45
C TYR A 79 15.08 25.11 -2.84
N LEU A 80 15.78 25.17 -3.97
CA LEU A 80 16.72 24.16 -4.45
C LEU A 80 18.12 24.79 -4.51
N ASN A 81 19.07 24.21 -3.78
CA ASN A 81 20.47 24.67 -3.74
C ASN A 81 20.61 26.18 -3.42
N GLY A 82 19.76 26.67 -2.51
CA GLY A 82 19.74 28.08 -2.10
C GLY A 82 18.97 29.02 -3.03
N THR A 83 18.55 28.55 -4.21
CA THR A 83 17.74 29.34 -5.16
C THR A 83 16.26 29.08 -4.93
N LEU A 84 15.45 30.15 -4.86
CA LEU A 84 14.00 30.01 -4.75
C LEU A 84 13.47 29.33 -6.02
N LEU A 85 12.85 28.16 -5.85
CA LEU A 85 12.20 27.46 -6.95
C LEU A 85 10.81 28.03 -7.17
N GLU A 86 9.96 28.00 -6.15
CA GLU A 86 8.56 28.43 -6.25
C GLU A 86 7.98 28.74 -4.87
N THR A 87 6.97 29.62 -4.82
CA THR A 87 6.11 29.80 -3.64
C THR A 87 4.69 29.42 -3.99
N LYS A 88 4.11 28.47 -3.25
CA LYS A 88 2.72 28.01 -3.45
C LYS A 88 1.84 28.37 -2.27
N ALA A 89 0.58 28.66 -2.57
CA ALA A 89 -0.51 28.66 -1.61
C ALA A 89 -1.35 27.40 -1.83
N ALA A 90 -1.61 26.64 -0.79
CA ALA A 90 -2.40 25.40 -0.86
C ALA A 90 -2.98 25.06 0.51
N HIS A 91 -3.99 24.19 0.53
CA HIS A 91 -4.53 23.68 1.78
C HIS A 91 -3.75 22.42 2.21
N ARG A 92 -2.74 22.66 3.06
CA ARG A 92 -1.96 21.66 3.82
C ARG A 92 -0.97 20.81 3.04
N VAL A 93 -1.28 20.47 1.79
CA VAL A 93 -0.41 19.68 0.92
C VAL A 93 0.06 20.55 -0.24
N PHE A 94 1.37 20.67 -0.38
CA PHE A 94 2.03 21.46 -1.41
C PHE A 94 2.86 20.51 -2.26
N GLU A 95 2.57 20.45 -3.56
CA GLU A 95 3.31 19.59 -4.49
C GLU A 95 4.18 20.44 -5.40
N PHE A 96 5.46 20.09 -5.50
CA PHE A 96 6.44 20.76 -6.36
C PHE A 96 7.02 19.74 -7.33
N GLU A 97 7.28 20.20 -8.55
CA GLU A 97 8.04 19.45 -9.54
C GLU A 97 9.34 20.20 -9.79
N LEU A 98 10.46 19.48 -9.74
CA LEU A 98 11.79 20.09 -9.85
C LEU A 98 12.74 19.16 -10.57
N ALA A 99 13.70 19.75 -11.28
CA ALA A 99 14.84 19.05 -11.86
C ALA A 99 16.01 19.14 -10.88
N LEU A 100 16.56 17.98 -10.48
CA LEU A 100 17.75 17.93 -9.64
C LEU A 100 18.99 18.19 -10.49
N GLU A 101 19.97 18.89 -9.91
CA GLU A 101 21.32 18.95 -10.45
C GLU A 101 22.04 17.61 -10.22
N GLU A 102 23.13 17.35 -10.95
CA GLU A 102 23.93 16.13 -10.74
C GLU A 102 24.51 16.08 -9.32
N GLY A 103 24.47 14.91 -8.68
CA GLY A 103 24.94 14.71 -7.32
C GLY A 103 23.99 15.25 -6.24
N PHE A 104 24.53 15.85 -5.18
CA PHE A 104 23.75 16.24 -4.01
C PHE A 104 23.03 17.58 -4.18
N ASN A 105 21.75 17.58 -3.80
CA ASN A 105 20.84 18.71 -3.89
C ASN A 105 20.22 18.97 -2.52
N THR A 106 20.27 20.22 -2.06
CA THR A 106 19.65 20.61 -0.79
C THR A 106 18.31 21.27 -1.06
N LEU A 107 17.24 20.70 -0.50
CA LEU A 107 15.92 21.30 -0.47
C LEU A 107 15.71 21.99 0.87
N LEU A 108 15.16 23.20 0.81
CA LEU A 108 14.73 23.97 1.98
C LEU A 108 13.31 24.44 1.74
N ALA A 109 12.39 24.05 2.62
CA ALA A 109 11.03 24.56 2.65
C ALA A 109 10.92 25.60 3.76
N VAL A 110 10.32 26.76 3.44
CA VAL A 110 10.06 27.85 4.38
C VAL A 110 8.57 28.16 4.38
N ALA A 111 7.96 28.20 5.56
CA ALA A 111 6.54 28.49 5.74
C ALA A 111 6.36 29.41 6.95
N GLY A 112 6.23 30.72 6.73
CA GLY A 112 6.33 31.70 7.82
C GLY A 112 7.68 31.60 8.52
N ASP A 113 7.67 31.42 9.84
CA ASP A 113 8.88 31.33 10.67
C ASP A 113 9.47 29.91 10.77
N VAL A 114 8.76 28.89 10.28
CA VAL A 114 9.22 27.49 10.35
C VAL A 114 9.87 27.05 9.04
N LYS A 115 10.87 26.17 9.20
CA LYS A 115 11.69 25.65 8.09
C LYS A 115 11.94 24.16 8.26
N ASP A 116 12.04 23.45 7.15
CA ASP A 116 12.51 22.05 7.10
C ASP A 116 13.48 21.90 5.93
N SER A 117 14.45 21.00 6.06
CA SER A 117 15.46 20.78 5.05
C SER A 117 15.80 19.31 4.89
N ILE A 118 16.00 18.90 3.64
CA ILE A 118 16.48 17.55 3.29
C ILE A 118 17.55 17.65 2.21
N THR A 119 18.36 16.61 2.11
CA THR A 119 19.33 16.44 1.02
C THR A 119 18.90 15.24 0.18
N LEU A 120 18.87 15.43 -1.13
CA LEU A 120 18.62 14.39 -2.13
C LEU A 120 19.85 14.23 -3.00
N GLU A 121 20.04 13.06 -3.59
CA GLU A 121 21.09 12.78 -4.56
C GLU A 121 20.43 12.40 -5.89
N LYS A 122 20.84 13.06 -6.98
CA LYS A 122 20.49 12.61 -8.32
C LYS A 122 21.40 11.45 -8.70
N VAL A 123 20.78 10.35 -9.12
CA VAL A 123 21.46 9.14 -9.56
C VAL A 123 20.92 8.71 -10.91
N GLU A 124 21.73 8.02 -11.72
CA GLU A 124 21.27 7.49 -13.02
C GLU A 124 20.21 6.39 -12.83
N THR A 125 20.40 5.50 -11.87
CA THR A 125 19.48 4.40 -11.55
C THR A 125 19.23 4.38 -10.04
N GLU A 126 17.96 4.24 -9.66
CA GLU A 126 17.58 4.15 -8.26
C GLU A 126 18.11 2.86 -7.63
N PRO A 127 18.51 2.89 -6.34
CA PRO A 127 18.90 1.70 -5.63
C PRO A 127 17.79 0.65 -5.56
N ALA A 128 18.14 -0.60 -5.83
CA ALA A 128 17.20 -1.71 -5.83
C ALA A 128 16.49 -1.89 -4.46
N TYR A 129 17.12 -1.51 -3.36
CA TYR A 129 16.55 -1.64 -2.00
C TYR A 129 15.35 -0.72 -1.72
N TYR A 130 15.03 0.24 -2.61
CA TYR A 130 13.76 0.97 -2.55
C TYR A 130 12.56 0.14 -3.04
N THR A 131 12.81 -0.96 -3.75
CA THR A 131 11.78 -1.85 -4.26
C THR A 131 11.80 -3.15 -3.47
N LEU A 132 10.63 -3.60 -3.01
CA LEU A 132 10.51 -4.89 -2.35
C LEU A 132 10.82 -6.00 -3.38
N PRO A 133 11.68 -7.00 -3.09
CA PRO A 133 12.14 -7.99 -4.06
C PRO A 133 11.03 -8.77 -4.79
N GLU A 134 9.86 -8.93 -4.17
CA GLU A 134 8.70 -9.59 -4.77
C GLU A 134 8.07 -8.78 -5.92
N PHE A 135 8.45 -7.51 -6.08
CA PHE A 135 7.99 -6.63 -7.14
C PHE A 135 9.18 -6.28 -8.04
N ASN A 136 9.29 -6.93 -9.20
CA ASN A 136 10.39 -6.72 -10.15
C ASN A 136 10.42 -5.32 -10.81
N VAL A 137 9.40 -4.47 -10.60
CA VAL A 137 9.29 -3.11 -11.15
C VAL A 137 8.55 -2.21 -10.17
N ARG A 138 9.03 -0.99 -9.94
CA ARG A 138 8.34 0.06 -9.17
C ARG A 138 7.00 0.40 -9.83
N GLN A 139 5.89 0.32 -9.09
CA GLN A 139 4.57 0.68 -9.59
C GLN A 139 3.93 1.71 -8.65
N GLU A 140 3.40 2.80 -9.20
CA GLU A 140 2.68 3.80 -8.41
C GLU A 140 1.29 3.29 -8.03
N GLY A 141 0.98 3.33 -6.73
CA GLY A 141 -0.34 2.96 -6.19
C GLY A 141 -0.54 1.46 -5.92
N VAL A 142 -1.55 1.15 -5.12
CA VAL A 142 -2.04 -0.21 -4.77
C VAL A 142 -2.74 -0.86 -5.97
N ALA A 143 -2.26 -0.62 -7.19
CA ALA A 143 -2.97 -0.89 -8.45
C ALA A 143 -2.66 -2.28 -9.04
N ASN A 144 -2.23 -3.25 -8.24
CA ASN A 144 -1.52 -4.42 -8.77
C ASN A 144 -2.05 -5.80 -8.39
N TRP A 145 -3.26 -5.87 -7.85
CA TRP A 145 -3.95 -7.15 -7.72
C TRP A 145 -4.61 -7.56 -9.06
N PHE A 146 -5.06 -6.59 -9.88
CA PHE A 146 -5.69 -6.83 -11.19
C PHE A 146 -4.84 -7.63 -12.19
N LYS A 147 -3.50 -7.53 -12.15
CA LYS A 147 -2.61 -8.25 -13.08
C LYS A 147 -2.33 -9.69 -12.66
N GLN A 148 -2.54 -10.03 -11.39
CA GLN A 148 -2.22 -11.36 -10.88
C GLN A 148 -3.36 -12.37 -11.05
N VAL A 149 -4.63 -11.94 -11.19
CA VAL A 149 -5.80 -12.84 -11.19
C VAL A 149 -6.12 -13.41 -12.59
N GLY A 150 -5.37 -13.04 -13.64
CA GLY A 150 -5.80 -13.33 -15.01
C GLY A 150 -6.96 -12.40 -15.40
N SER A 151 -7.45 -12.48 -16.64
CA SER A 151 -8.55 -11.64 -17.11
C SER A 151 -9.79 -11.81 -16.24
N MET A 152 -9.99 -10.91 -15.28
CA MET A 152 -11.20 -10.87 -14.48
C MET A 152 -12.29 -10.25 -15.34
N ASP A 153 -13.25 -11.07 -15.73
CA ASP A 153 -14.51 -10.60 -16.28
C ASP A 153 -15.42 -10.21 -15.11
N LEU A 154 -15.43 -8.91 -14.80
CA LEU A 154 -16.20 -8.34 -13.70
C LEU A 154 -17.71 -8.28 -14.01
N GLU A 155 -18.13 -8.68 -15.21
CA GLU A 155 -19.54 -8.80 -15.60
C GLU A 155 -20.03 -10.26 -15.62
N SER A 156 -19.19 -11.21 -15.21
CA SER A 156 -19.56 -12.63 -15.20
C SER A 156 -20.79 -12.90 -14.32
N PRO A 157 -21.83 -13.58 -14.84
CA PRO A 157 -23.04 -13.87 -14.09
C PRO A 157 -22.74 -14.83 -12.92
N MET A 158 -23.43 -14.60 -11.81
CA MET A 158 -23.35 -15.45 -10.61
C MET A 158 -24.14 -16.75 -10.82
N GLU A 159 -23.47 -17.74 -11.37
CA GLU A 159 -24.01 -19.07 -11.63
C GLU A 159 -23.51 -20.11 -10.62
N PHE A 160 -24.31 -21.15 -10.39
CA PHE A 160 -24.02 -22.25 -9.46
C PHE A 160 -24.41 -23.59 -10.08
N PRO A 161 -23.69 -24.06 -11.13
CA PRO A 161 -24.01 -25.32 -11.79
C PRO A 161 -23.82 -26.50 -10.82
N GLU A 162 -24.75 -27.45 -10.88
CA GLU A 162 -24.73 -28.64 -10.03
C GLU A 162 -23.50 -29.52 -10.33
N GLY A 163 -22.82 -29.99 -9.29
CA GLY A 163 -21.60 -30.81 -9.42
C GLY A 163 -20.29 -30.05 -9.61
N TYR A 164 -20.31 -28.71 -9.52
CA TYR A 164 -19.12 -27.86 -9.60
C TYR A 164 -18.86 -27.13 -8.28
N TYR A 165 -17.59 -26.73 -8.07
CA TYR A 165 -17.21 -25.87 -6.95
C TYR A 165 -17.73 -24.44 -7.15
N SER A 166 -17.99 -23.75 -6.04
CA SER A 166 -18.47 -22.37 -6.03
C SER A 166 -18.05 -21.64 -4.76
N ILE A 167 -18.28 -20.33 -4.70
CA ILE A 167 -18.04 -19.53 -3.49
C ILE A 167 -18.91 -19.92 -2.28
N LYS A 168 -19.92 -20.78 -2.50
CA LYS A 168 -20.84 -21.30 -1.48
C LYS A 168 -20.35 -22.58 -0.82
N ASP A 169 -19.31 -23.20 -1.36
CA ASP A 169 -18.67 -24.34 -0.74
C ASP A 169 -17.75 -23.85 0.39
N ASP A 170 -17.70 -24.61 1.49
CA ASP A 170 -16.76 -24.29 2.56
C ASP A 170 -15.32 -24.57 2.14
N VAL A 171 -14.39 -23.83 2.73
CA VAL A 171 -12.96 -23.92 2.41
C VAL A 171 -12.40 -25.33 2.64
N GLU A 172 -12.92 -26.09 3.61
CA GLU A 172 -12.52 -27.47 3.89
C GLU A 172 -12.89 -28.42 2.73
N THR A 173 -14.09 -28.24 2.17
CA THR A 173 -14.57 -28.98 0.99
C THR A 173 -13.77 -28.60 -0.24
N ILE A 174 -13.55 -27.30 -0.48
CA ILE A 174 -12.75 -26.81 -1.60
C ILE A 174 -11.29 -27.33 -1.51
N ALA A 175 -10.74 -27.43 -0.30
CA ALA A 175 -9.38 -27.91 -0.06
C ALA A 175 -9.13 -29.37 -0.47
N GLN A 176 -10.19 -30.15 -0.75
CA GLN A 176 -10.07 -31.51 -1.27
C GLN A 176 -9.59 -31.55 -2.73
N ASN A 177 -9.71 -30.43 -3.45
CA ASN A 177 -9.23 -30.27 -4.82
C ASN A 177 -8.15 -29.19 -4.88
N GLU A 178 -6.94 -29.56 -5.28
CA GLU A 178 -5.78 -28.64 -5.29
C GLU A 178 -5.98 -27.42 -6.20
N GLU A 179 -6.65 -27.60 -7.35
CA GLU A 179 -6.90 -26.53 -8.32
C GLU A 179 -7.92 -25.52 -7.77
N ALA A 180 -9.02 -26.02 -7.21
CA ALA A 180 -10.05 -25.18 -6.58
C ALA A 180 -9.50 -24.47 -5.34
N PHE A 181 -8.70 -25.16 -4.55
CA PHE A 181 -8.05 -24.59 -3.36
C PHE A 181 -7.06 -23.48 -3.72
N ALA A 182 -6.26 -23.66 -4.78
CA ALA A 182 -5.33 -22.63 -5.22
C ALA A 182 -6.03 -21.30 -5.58
N ILE A 183 -7.22 -21.38 -6.20
CA ILE A 183 -8.05 -20.20 -6.51
C ILE A 183 -8.48 -19.49 -5.21
N VAL A 184 -9.03 -20.24 -4.26
CA VAL A 184 -9.50 -19.69 -2.97
C VAL A 184 -8.37 -19.16 -2.11
N ALA A 185 -7.27 -19.89 -1.99
CA ALA A 185 -6.11 -19.47 -1.22
C ALA A 185 -5.51 -18.17 -1.78
N LYS A 186 -5.46 -18.03 -3.11
CA LYS A 186 -5.04 -16.79 -3.77
C LYS A 186 -6.02 -15.65 -3.50
N ALA A 187 -7.33 -15.90 -3.58
CA ALA A 187 -8.34 -14.89 -3.31
C ALA A 187 -8.26 -14.37 -1.85
N VAL A 188 -8.13 -15.28 -0.88
CA VAL A 188 -7.94 -14.92 0.54
C VAL A 188 -6.64 -14.15 0.74
N LYS A 189 -5.54 -14.60 0.14
CA LYS A 189 -4.27 -13.87 0.19
C LYS A 189 -4.39 -12.45 -0.37
N LEU A 190 -5.13 -12.26 -1.46
CA LEU A 190 -5.34 -10.92 -2.03
C LEU A 190 -6.19 -10.03 -1.12
N ALA A 191 -7.25 -10.58 -0.51
CA ALA A 191 -8.15 -9.82 0.34
C ALA A 191 -7.53 -9.47 1.70
N THR A 192 -6.77 -10.40 2.29
CA THR A 192 -6.34 -10.29 3.69
C THR A 192 -4.83 -10.21 3.86
N ASN A 193 -4.06 -10.49 2.80
CA ASN A 193 -2.60 -10.61 2.81
C ASN A 193 -2.06 -11.70 3.75
N PHE A 194 -2.86 -12.74 3.98
CA PHE A 194 -2.48 -13.91 4.77
C PHE A 194 -2.47 -15.14 3.87
N ASP A 195 -1.51 -16.03 4.08
CA ASP A 195 -1.51 -17.33 3.44
C ASP A 195 -2.58 -18.24 4.06
N LEU A 196 -3.35 -18.91 3.20
CA LEU A 196 -4.31 -19.93 3.59
C LEU A 196 -3.71 -21.31 3.29
N ALA A 197 -3.47 -22.09 4.33
CA ALA A 197 -2.93 -23.45 4.20
C ALA A 197 -3.57 -24.38 5.25
N PRO A 198 -3.87 -25.65 4.89
CA PRO A 198 -4.41 -26.62 5.84
C PRO A 198 -3.55 -26.75 7.10
N GLY A 199 -4.18 -26.61 8.27
CA GLY A 199 -3.54 -26.75 9.58
C GLY A 199 -2.62 -25.60 10.01
N ALA A 200 -2.57 -24.49 9.27
CA ALA A 200 -1.70 -23.36 9.58
C ALA A 200 -2.45 -22.01 9.61
N GLY A 201 -1.93 -21.06 10.40
CA GLY A 201 -2.41 -19.67 10.41
C GLY A 201 -3.90 -19.56 10.76
N MET A 202 -4.70 -19.03 9.82
CA MET A 202 -6.14 -18.81 10.00
C MET A 202 -7.01 -20.03 9.62
N TRP A 203 -6.40 -21.19 9.32
CA TRP A 203 -7.11 -22.38 8.84
C TRP A 203 -8.32 -22.79 9.69
N ASP A 204 -8.13 -22.97 11.00
CA ASP A 204 -9.22 -23.46 11.86
C ASP A 204 -10.40 -22.49 11.96
N MET A 205 -10.16 -21.20 11.73
CA MET A 205 -11.20 -20.19 11.64
C MET A 205 -11.91 -20.24 10.28
N MET A 206 -11.16 -20.40 9.19
CA MET A 206 -11.69 -20.25 7.83
C MET A 206 -12.25 -21.54 7.22
N LYS A 207 -11.85 -22.71 7.70
CA LYS A 207 -12.16 -24.00 7.03
C LYS A 207 -13.67 -24.28 6.88
N LYS A 208 -14.49 -23.81 7.82
CA LYS A 208 -15.97 -23.95 7.77
C LYS A 208 -16.69 -22.73 7.19
N MET A 209 -15.95 -21.71 6.77
CA MET A 209 -16.51 -20.54 6.13
C MET A 209 -16.57 -20.74 4.62
N THR A 210 -17.54 -20.10 3.98
CA THR A 210 -17.67 -19.98 2.53
C THR A 210 -17.16 -18.60 2.10
N LEU A 211 -16.59 -18.43 0.91
CA LEU A 211 -16.19 -17.11 0.42
C LEU A 211 -17.34 -16.09 0.40
N GLU A 212 -18.57 -16.54 0.10
CA GLU A 212 -19.78 -15.69 0.12
C GLU A 212 -19.99 -15.03 1.49
N ASN A 213 -19.87 -15.82 2.56
CA ASN A 213 -20.07 -15.36 3.94
C ASN A 213 -18.83 -14.71 4.58
N MET A 214 -17.70 -14.61 3.87
CA MET A 214 -16.50 -13.89 4.35
C MET A 214 -16.63 -12.36 4.19
N GLY A 215 -17.85 -11.83 4.12
CA GLY A 215 -18.17 -10.44 3.75
C GLY A 215 -17.34 -9.36 4.47
N GLY A 216 -16.99 -9.53 5.74
CA GLY A 216 -16.14 -8.56 6.47
C GLY A 216 -14.67 -8.49 5.98
N PHE A 217 -14.16 -9.56 5.36
CA PHE A 217 -12.82 -9.61 4.77
C PHE A 217 -12.82 -9.19 3.29
N MET A 218 -13.97 -9.34 2.63
CA MET A 218 -14.16 -9.10 1.20
C MET A 218 -14.64 -7.68 0.91
N THR A 219 -15.16 -6.93 1.90
CA THR A 219 -15.57 -5.52 1.74
C THR A 219 -14.44 -4.56 1.37
N SER A 220 -13.18 -4.93 1.55
CA SER A 220 -12.03 -4.17 1.04
C SER A 220 -11.71 -4.48 -0.42
N MET A 221 -12.37 -5.48 -1.01
CA MET A 221 -12.24 -5.83 -2.40
C MET A 221 -13.25 -5.05 -3.24
N PRO A 222 -12.88 -4.69 -4.48
CA PRO A 222 -13.77 -3.97 -5.37
C PRO A 222 -14.90 -4.86 -5.89
N GLU A 223 -15.92 -4.18 -6.41
CA GLU A 223 -17.09 -4.78 -7.05
C GLU A 223 -16.67 -5.75 -8.18
N GLY A 224 -17.33 -6.91 -8.27
CA GLY A 224 -17.01 -7.96 -9.24
C GLY A 224 -15.92 -8.96 -8.80
N PHE A 225 -15.26 -8.74 -7.66
CA PHE A 225 -14.21 -9.66 -7.19
C PHE A 225 -14.74 -11.06 -6.90
N VAL A 226 -15.88 -11.15 -6.22
CA VAL A 226 -16.44 -12.42 -5.77
C VAL A 226 -16.99 -13.22 -6.95
N GLU A 227 -17.61 -12.51 -7.88
CA GLU A 227 -18.15 -12.99 -9.15
C GLU A 227 -17.05 -13.61 -9.99
N SER A 228 -15.89 -12.95 -10.10
CA SER A 228 -14.74 -13.50 -10.83
C SER A 228 -14.15 -14.75 -10.18
N VAL A 229 -14.10 -14.82 -8.84
CA VAL A 229 -13.66 -16.04 -8.14
C VAL A 229 -14.64 -17.17 -8.40
N ASN A 230 -15.95 -16.90 -8.32
CA ASN A 230 -16.98 -17.88 -8.61
C ASN A 230 -16.88 -18.40 -10.05
N ALA A 231 -16.70 -17.51 -11.03
CA ALA A 231 -16.55 -17.86 -12.44
C ALA A 231 -15.35 -18.79 -12.73
N GLN A 232 -14.31 -18.76 -11.88
CA GLN A 232 -13.19 -19.71 -11.98
C GLN A 232 -13.52 -21.05 -11.30
N LEU A 233 -14.15 -21.01 -10.12
CA LEU A 233 -14.52 -22.22 -9.38
C LEU A 233 -15.53 -23.10 -10.14
N ILE A 234 -16.51 -22.49 -10.80
CA ILE A 234 -17.54 -23.23 -11.54
C ILE A 234 -17.02 -23.96 -12.79
N LYS A 235 -15.74 -23.80 -13.14
CA LYS A 235 -15.07 -24.57 -14.19
C LYS A 235 -14.53 -25.91 -13.68
N ILE A 236 -14.50 -26.10 -12.36
CA ILE A 236 -13.90 -27.26 -11.69
C ILE A 236 -15.01 -28.14 -11.11
N LYS A 237 -15.02 -29.43 -11.48
CA LYS A 237 -15.97 -30.42 -10.96
C LYS A 237 -15.59 -30.89 -9.56
N LYS A 238 -16.62 -31.15 -8.74
CA LYS A 238 -16.50 -31.74 -7.40
C LYS A 238 -16.08 -33.20 -7.46
#